data_AF-A0A2D7BTK0-F1
#
_entry.id   AF-A0A2D7BTK0-F1
#
_cell.length_a   1.000
_cell.length_b   1.000
_cell.length_c   1.000
_cell.angle_alpha   90.00
_cell.angle_beta   90.00
_cell.angle_gamma   90.00
#
_symmetry.space_group_name_H-M   'P 1'
#
loop_
_entity.id
_entity.type
_entity.pdbx_description
1 polymer ?
#
loop_
_entity_poly.entity_id
_entity_poly.type
_entity_poly.pdbx_seq_one_letter_code
_entity_poly.pdbx_strand_id
1 'polypeptide(L)'
;MAQDFLEDYGKKFCILPWMHMATYTDGTALLCCLAQPTQDQRINLNNADINAVWNSYYWKNARKDMLAGKALKACMHCWKEEAAGIRSHRMNENNLWARKLGREYINDLIASTNEDGSLDQDVITLDLRLGNTCNVQCVMCRPTDSSKWVRDAEKIRDLNNDNPEVRGDWEWKIQDHCNNKYDWAADDEFWEKEIDPLLPNMRHFIFAGGEPLYLKNHKRFLKKCVESGHAGNIELRYHTNGTIMPDDILELWSNFKFVELMLSIDGIGEMNKWLRYPTDWETVHKTLNKVEQAPENIVGKVLCTVSALNIWYLPDFAEFLFSQNYKKIGVHDHQGMFHPGVLHYPQYMCAKVLPPAMKENITEKIDNFMQKYPEKNKVQELKNMTNFMNSENWNDKWPALNKYIKSIDIMRGTDFTQDFAELYKIWSQYEV
;
A
#
# COMPACT_ATOMS: atom_id res chain seq x y z
N MET A 1 23.21 -3.63 14.09
CA MET A 1 21.84 -3.72 13.51
C MET A 1 20.98 -2.57 14.05
N ALA A 2 19.67 -2.44 13.81
CA ALA A 2 18.90 -1.24 14.19
C ALA A 2 19.03 -0.84 15.67
N GLN A 3 19.31 -1.82 16.53
CA GLN A 3 19.63 -1.60 17.93
C GLN A 3 20.76 -0.57 18.12
N ASP A 4 21.81 -0.65 17.31
CA ASP A 4 22.96 0.26 17.33
C ASP A 4 22.55 1.71 17.00
N PHE A 5 21.50 1.94 16.20
CA PHE A 5 20.99 3.32 16.00
C PHE A 5 20.26 3.83 17.23
N LEU A 6 19.53 2.95 17.92
CA LEU A 6 18.81 3.30 19.13
C LEU A 6 19.76 3.57 20.30
N GLU A 7 20.95 2.97 20.27
CA GLU A 7 22.03 3.24 21.21
C GLU A 7 22.73 4.57 20.91
N ASP A 8 23.12 4.81 19.65
CA ASP A 8 23.88 6.01 19.27
C ASP A 8 23.04 7.29 19.24
N TYR A 9 21.80 7.22 18.74
CA TYR A 9 20.93 8.38 18.49
C TYR A 9 19.65 8.39 19.34
N GLY A 10 19.50 7.38 20.21
CA GLY A 10 18.40 7.26 21.15
C GLY A 10 17.21 6.42 20.68
N LYS A 11 16.44 5.93 21.65
CA LYS A 11 15.37 4.94 21.45
C LYS A 11 14.25 5.39 20.49
N LYS A 12 14.13 6.68 20.21
CA LYS A 12 13.09 7.27 19.36
C LYS A 12 13.56 7.59 17.94
N PHE A 13 14.82 7.31 17.61
CA PHE A 13 15.40 7.61 16.31
C PHE A 13 14.78 6.81 15.15
N CYS A 14 14.57 7.49 14.02
CA CYS A 14 14.21 6.90 12.74
C CYS A 14 15.02 7.62 11.66
N ILE A 15 15.60 6.90 10.70
CA ILE A 15 16.42 7.53 9.66
C ILE A 15 15.59 8.25 8.59
N LEU A 16 14.30 7.91 8.43
CA LEU A 16 13.48 8.40 7.33
C LEU A 16 13.43 9.94 7.21
N PRO A 17 13.31 10.75 8.30
CA PRO A 17 13.33 12.21 8.17
C PRO A 17 14.62 12.79 7.55
N TRP A 18 15.69 12.02 7.46
CA TRP A 18 16.97 12.42 6.84
C TRP A 18 17.13 11.97 5.38
N MET A 19 16.32 11.05 4.89
CA MET A 19 16.48 10.54 3.52
C MET A 19 15.20 10.29 2.72
N HIS A 20 14.03 10.40 3.34
CA HIS A 20 12.76 9.93 2.79
C HIS A 20 11.65 10.96 2.91
N MET A 21 10.84 11.06 1.86
CA MET A 21 9.57 11.77 1.85
C MET A 21 8.52 10.90 1.16
N ALA A 22 7.35 10.78 1.78
CA ALA A 22 6.17 10.16 1.18
C ALA A 22 5.12 11.22 0.87
N THR A 23 4.16 10.92 -0.01
CA THR A 23 2.99 11.78 -0.26
C THR A 23 1.69 11.00 -0.09
N TYR A 24 0.58 11.71 0.08
CA TYR A 24 -0.74 11.21 -0.27
C TYR A 24 -1.10 11.52 -1.74
N THR A 25 -2.22 10.98 -2.22
CA THR A 25 -2.67 11.18 -3.61
C THR A 25 -2.92 12.66 -3.92
N ASP A 26 -3.25 13.45 -2.90
CA ASP A 26 -3.47 14.88 -2.98
C ASP A 26 -2.19 15.73 -2.88
N GLY A 27 -1.00 15.11 -2.90
CA GLY A 27 0.29 15.79 -2.78
C GLY A 27 0.68 16.19 -1.37
N THR A 28 -0.14 15.91 -0.35
CA THR A 28 0.22 16.18 1.06
C THR A 28 1.45 15.33 1.44
N ALA A 29 2.52 15.98 1.90
CA ALA A 29 3.78 15.30 2.19
C ALA A 29 3.83 14.77 3.63
N LEU A 30 4.48 13.62 3.80
CA LEU A 30 4.56 12.83 5.04
C LEU A 30 6.00 12.39 5.31
N LEU A 31 6.37 12.29 6.60
CA LEU A 31 7.68 11.79 7.01
C LEU A 31 7.93 10.34 6.55
N CYS A 32 6.87 9.54 6.42
CA CYS A 32 6.85 8.22 5.80
C CYS A 32 5.40 7.80 5.50
N CYS A 33 5.24 6.68 4.80
CA CYS A 33 3.92 6.14 4.42
C CYS A 33 3.00 5.76 5.61
N LEU A 34 3.53 5.61 6.82
CA LEU A 34 2.76 5.34 8.05
C LEU A 34 2.64 6.55 8.98
N ALA A 35 3.26 7.67 8.64
CA ALA A 35 3.22 8.87 9.45
C ALA A 35 1.83 9.52 9.35
N GLN A 36 1.27 9.93 10.48
CA GLN A 36 0.07 10.76 10.46
C GLN A 36 0.38 12.12 9.82
N PRO A 37 -0.53 12.66 8.99
CA PRO A 37 -0.33 13.95 8.37
C PRO A 37 -0.24 15.05 9.41
N THR A 38 0.54 16.07 9.09
CA THR A 38 0.50 17.36 9.77
C THR A 38 -0.70 18.18 9.28
N GLN A 39 -1.20 19.09 10.11
CA GLN A 39 -2.26 20.03 9.72
C GLN A 39 -1.72 21.25 8.95
N ASP A 40 -0.40 21.34 8.78
CA ASP A 40 0.23 22.42 8.04
C ASP A 40 0.04 22.23 6.52
N GLN A 41 -0.94 22.94 5.96
CA GLN A 41 -1.27 22.88 4.52
C GLN A 41 -0.15 23.37 3.59
N ARG A 42 0.89 24.01 4.13
CA ARG A 42 2.09 24.39 3.35
C ARG A 42 2.96 23.19 3.01
N ILE A 43 2.68 22.03 3.61
CA ILE A 43 3.39 20.76 3.42
C ILE A 43 2.60 19.93 2.40
N ASN A 44 2.44 20.50 1.21
CA ASN A 44 1.72 19.87 0.10
C ASN A 44 2.35 20.29 -1.23
N LEU A 45 2.67 19.31 -2.07
CA LEU A 45 3.38 19.49 -3.35
C LEU A 45 2.54 20.16 -4.45
N ASN A 46 1.25 20.43 -4.23
CA ASN A 46 0.48 21.32 -5.08
C ASN A 46 0.89 22.80 -4.91
N ASN A 47 1.52 23.15 -3.78
CA ASN A 47 1.76 24.54 -3.40
C ASN A 47 3.22 24.81 -2.98
N ALA A 48 4.07 23.78 -2.96
CA ALA A 48 5.44 23.89 -2.49
C ALA A 48 6.36 22.88 -3.20
N ASP A 49 7.55 23.36 -3.53
CA ASP A 49 8.66 22.58 -4.09
C ASP A 49 9.19 21.56 -3.05
N ILE A 50 9.83 20.49 -3.52
CA ILE A 50 10.31 19.38 -2.68
C ILE A 50 11.26 19.90 -1.60
N ASN A 51 12.21 20.78 -1.94
CA ASN A 51 13.16 21.31 -0.97
C ASN A 51 12.49 22.18 0.11
N ALA A 52 11.46 22.95 -0.27
CA ALA A 52 10.72 23.77 0.69
C ALA A 52 10.00 22.90 1.74
N VAL A 53 9.48 21.75 1.32
CA VAL A 53 8.92 20.73 2.23
C VAL A 53 10.01 20.06 3.05
N TRP A 54 11.10 19.63 2.39
CA TRP A 54 12.24 18.91 2.97
C TRP A 54 12.92 19.66 4.12
N ASN A 55 12.93 20.99 4.04
CA ASN A 55 13.49 21.89 5.03
C ASN A 55 12.43 22.79 5.69
N SER A 56 11.17 22.36 5.65
CA SER A 56 10.07 23.00 6.38
C SER A 56 10.29 22.94 7.89
N TYR A 57 9.61 23.83 8.63
CA TYR A 57 9.63 23.81 10.10
C TYR A 57 9.27 22.42 10.66
N TYR A 58 8.36 21.70 10.02
CA TYR A 58 7.95 20.37 10.45
C TYR A 58 9.06 19.32 10.30
N TRP A 59 9.73 19.24 9.14
CA TRP A 59 10.85 18.30 8.94
C TRP A 59 12.04 18.62 9.83
N LYS A 60 12.41 19.91 9.92
CA LYS A 60 13.52 20.35 10.76
C LYS A 60 13.31 19.99 12.23
N ASN A 61 12.11 20.22 12.75
CA ASN A 61 11.79 19.82 14.12
C ASN A 61 11.69 18.31 14.29
N ALA A 62 11.19 17.56 13.30
CA ALA A 62 11.19 16.10 13.35
C ALA A 62 12.60 15.55 13.57
N ARG A 63 13.60 16.07 12.82
CA ARG A 63 15.02 15.71 12.98
C ARG A 63 15.54 16.09 14.38
N LYS A 64 15.34 17.34 14.81
CA LYS A 64 15.79 17.83 16.13
C LYS A 64 15.17 17.06 17.29
N ASP A 65 13.87 16.82 17.25
CA ASP A 65 13.16 16.11 18.31
C ASP A 65 13.61 14.65 18.38
N MET A 66 13.83 13.98 17.24
CA MET A 66 14.37 12.61 17.24
C MET A 66 15.80 12.55 17.79
N LEU A 67 16.68 13.49 17.45
CA LEU A 67 18.03 13.58 18.01
C LEU A 67 18.02 13.90 19.52
N ALA A 68 17.01 14.63 19.98
CA ALA A 68 16.77 14.87 21.40
C ALA A 68 16.05 13.68 22.10
N GLY A 69 15.87 12.54 21.42
CA GLY A 69 15.24 11.35 21.98
C GLY A 69 13.74 11.46 22.21
N LYS A 70 13.05 12.42 21.58
CA LYS A 70 11.61 12.64 21.73
C LYS A 70 10.80 11.82 20.73
N ALA A 71 9.65 11.33 21.16
CA ALA A 71 8.71 10.61 20.31
C ALA A 71 7.82 11.58 19.54
N LEU A 72 7.80 11.47 18.20
CA LEU A 72 6.90 12.27 17.37
C LEU A 72 5.49 11.71 17.39
N LYS A 73 4.48 12.58 17.55
CA LYS A 73 3.06 12.21 17.45
C LYS A 73 2.73 11.54 16.11
N ALA A 74 3.34 12.02 15.03
CA ALA A 74 3.12 11.47 13.68
C ALA A 74 3.49 9.98 13.56
N CYS A 75 4.44 9.49 14.38
CA CYS A 75 4.91 8.11 14.34
C CYS A 75 4.11 7.15 15.24
N MET A 76 2.87 7.51 15.60
CA MET A 76 2.04 6.75 16.55
C MET A 76 1.83 5.28 16.17
N HIS A 77 1.79 4.97 14.87
CA HIS A 77 1.70 3.59 14.40
C HIS A 77 2.87 2.75 14.91
N CYS A 78 4.11 3.21 14.69
CA CYS A 78 5.31 2.52 15.16
C CYS A 78 5.37 2.40 16.69
N TRP A 79 4.93 3.42 17.42
CA TRP A 79 4.90 3.37 18.88
C TRP A 79 3.92 2.32 19.43
N LYS A 80 2.78 2.14 18.76
CA LYS A 80 1.81 1.09 19.12
C LYS A 80 2.36 -0.31 18.84
N GLU A 81 3.00 -0.50 17.69
CA GLU A 81 3.66 -1.77 17.35
C GLU A 81 4.72 -2.13 18.40
N GLU A 82 5.61 -1.20 18.73
CA GLU A 82 6.69 -1.43 19.70
C GLU A 82 6.16 -1.68 21.13
N ALA A 83 5.13 -0.96 21.55
CA ALA A 83 4.51 -1.20 22.85
C ALA A 83 3.86 -2.59 22.94
N ALA A 84 3.47 -3.16 21.80
CA ALA A 84 2.98 -4.53 21.67
C ALA A 84 4.11 -5.56 21.47
N GLY A 85 5.38 -5.16 21.56
CA GLY A 85 6.54 -6.04 21.36
C GLY A 85 6.84 -6.37 19.89
N ILE A 86 6.22 -5.67 18.94
CA ILE A 86 6.39 -5.85 17.50
C ILE A 86 7.51 -4.93 17.00
N ARG A 87 8.34 -5.44 16.09
CA ARG A 87 9.35 -4.64 15.40
C ARG A 87 8.67 -3.70 14.40
N SER A 88 8.67 -2.41 14.71
CA SER A 88 7.97 -1.41 13.91
C SER A 88 8.61 -1.16 12.55
N HIS A 89 7.83 -0.52 11.67
CA HIS A 89 8.31 -0.06 10.37
C HIS A 89 9.60 0.80 10.47
N ARG A 90 9.67 1.77 11.39
CA ARG A 90 10.90 2.59 11.54
C ARG A 90 12.14 1.76 11.88
N MET A 91 12.00 0.69 12.66
CA MET A 91 13.12 -0.20 13.00
C MET A 91 13.55 -1.05 11.80
N ASN A 92 12.60 -1.42 10.94
CA ASN A 92 12.89 -2.09 9.68
C ASN A 92 13.62 -1.17 8.71
N GLU A 93 13.18 0.08 8.58
CA GLU A 93 13.80 1.08 7.72
C GLU A 93 15.22 1.45 8.19
N ASN A 94 15.45 1.63 9.50
CA ASN A 94 16.80 1.83 10.04
C ASN A 94 17.75 0.68 9.64
N ASN A 95 17.29 -0.57 9.72
CA ASN A 95 18.09 -1.72 9.28
C ASN A 95 18.33 -1.75 7.78
N LEU A 96 17.28 -1.48 7.00
CA LEU A 96 17.31 -1.52 5.55
C LEU A 96 18.35 -0.53 5.02
N TRP A 97 18.26 0.72 5.46
CA TRP A 97 19.11 1.79 4.91
C TRP A 97 20.56 1.71 5.38
N ALA A 98 20.82 1.24 6.60
CA ALA A 98 22.19 0.95 7.01
C ALA A 98 22.82 -0.20 6.21
N ARG A 99 22.05 -1.22 5.84
CA ARG A 99 22.55 -2.29 4.98
C ARG A 99 22.79 -1.81 3.55
N LYS A 100 21.93 -0.92 3.04
CA LYS A 100 22.00 -0.46 1.64
C LYS A 100 23.06 0.62 1.41
N LEU A 101 23.19 1.59 2.31
CA LEU A 101 24.08 2.74 2.15
C LEU A 101 25.34 2.67 3.02
N GLY A 102 25.39 1.71 3.96
CA GLY A 102 26.47 1.60 4.93
C GLY A 102 26.27 2.53 6.13
N ARG A 103 26.84 2.13 7.28
CA ARG A 103 26.67 2.88 8.53
C ARG A 103 27.40 4.23 8.52
N GLU A 104 28.57 4.28 7.91
CA GLU A 104 29.38 5.51 7.78
C GLU A 104 28.59 6.62 7.07
N TYR A 105 28.08 6.32 5.86
CA TYR A 105 27.24 7.26 5.11
C TYR A 105 26.04 7.77 5.92
N ILE A 106 25.34 6.86 6.62
CA ILE A 106 24.19 7.24 7.44
C ILE A 106 24.61 8.15 8.61
N ASN A 107 25.73 7.83 9.27
CA ASN A 107 26.23 8.64 10.38
C ASN A 107 26.63 10.04 9.89
N ASP A 108 27.28 10.14 8.72
CA ASP A 108 27.67 11.42 8.11
C ASP A 108 26.44 12.25 7.72
N LEU A 109 25.40 11.60 7.17
CA LEU A 109 24.11 12.23 6.85
C LEU A 109 23.44 12.81 8.10
N ILE A 110 23.49 12.10 9.22
CA ILE A 110 22.94 12.61 10.49
C ILE A 110 23.81 13.75 11.02
N ALA A 111 25.14 13.60 10.98
CA ALA A 111 26.10 14.59 11.47
C ALA A 111 26.06 15.91 10.67
N SER A 112 25.64 15.89 9.40
CA SER A 112 25.46 17.08 8.59
C SER A 112 24.20 17.90 8.93
N THR A 113 23.44 17.52 9.96
CA THR A 113 22.23 18.26 10.33
C THR A 113 22.62 19.62 10.90
N ASN A 114 22.16 20.70 10.27
CA ASN A 114 22.40 22.05 10.75
C ASN A 114 21.73 22.28 12.12
N GLU A 115 22.18 23.29 12.88
CA GLU A 115 21.65 23.59 14.22
C GLU A 115 20.13 23.85 14.25
N ASP A 116 19.59 24.38 13.16
CA ASP A 116 18.17 24.65 13.00
C ASP A 116 17.36 23.40 12.55
N GLY A 117 18.04 22.28 12.28
CA GLY A 117 17.46 21.01 11.82
C GLY A 117 17.39 20.87 10.30
N SER A 118 17.84 21.86 9.51
CA SER A 118 17.91 21.76 8.05
C SER A 118 19.00 20.78 7.59
N LEU A 119 18.86 20.33 6.34
CA LEU A 119 19.88 19.60 5.60
C LEU A 119 20.15 20.34 4.28
N ASP A 120 21.43 20.50 3.96
CA ASP A 120 21.86 21.03 2.66
C ASP A 120 21.77 19.96 1.56
N GLN A 121 21.74 18.69 1.95
CA GLN A 121 21.61 17.56 1.06
C GLN A 121 20.15 17.22 0.76
N ASP A 122 19.93 16.88 -0.51
CA ASP A 122 18.62 16.56 -1.05
C ASP A 122 18.09 15.20 -0.58
N VAL A 123 16.79 15.02 -0.76
CA VAL A 123 16.11 13.75 -0.50
C VAL A 123 16.65 12.63 -1.41
N ILE A 124 16.87 11.44 -0.82
CA ILE A 124 17.52 10.30 -1.50
C ILE A 124 16.49 9.23 -1.89
N THR A 125 15.29 9.28 -1.31
CA THR A 125 14.22 8.31 -1.55
C THR A 125 12.85 8.98 -1.51
N LEU A 126 11.98 8.63 -2.45
CA LEU A 126 10.65 9.23 -2.57
C LEU A 126 9.57 8.14 -2.67
N ASP A 127 8.51 8.26 -1.88
CA ASP A 127 7.25 7.50 -2.02
C ASP A 127 6.15 8.43 -2.54
N LEU A 128 5.90 8.35 -3.85
CA LEU A 128 4.99 9.23 -4.55
C LEU A 128 3.67 8.51 -4.83
N ARG A 129 2.59 9.03 -4.22
CA ARG A 129 1.21 8.63 -4.52
C ARG A 129 0.67 9.54 -5.63
N LEU A 130 0.87 9.14 -6.88
CA LEU A 130 0.75 10.00 -8.06
C LEU A 130 -0.71 10.31 -8.47
N GLY A 131 -1.45 10.98 -7.59
CA GLY A 131 -2.86 11.27 -7.83
C GLY A 131 -3.79 10.06 -7.67
N ASN A 132 -5.06 10.24 -8.00
CA ASN A 132 -6.11 9.22 -7.87
C ASN A 132 -6.51 8.57 -9.20
N THR A 133 -5.86 8.92 -10.31
CA THR A 133 -6.23 8.38 -11.63
C THR A 133 -5.96 6.88 -11.66
N CYS A 134 -7.03 6.09 -11.81
CA CYS A 134 -6.96 4.63 -11.82
C CYS A 134 -7.96 4.07 -12.83
N ASN A 135 -7.68 2.87 -13.34
CA ASN A 135 -8.57 2.15 -14.25
C ASN A 135 -9.45 1.11 -13.56
N VAL A 136 -9.24 0.85 -12.26
CA VAL A 136 -9.96 -0.14 -11.44
C VAL A 136 -10.71 0.55 -10.29
N GLN A 137 -11.88 0.03 -9.95
CA GLN A 137 -12.80 0.45 -8.90
C GLN A 137 -12.82 -0.61 -7.78
N CYS A 138 -11.72 -0.80 -7.04
CA CYS A 138 -11.69 -1.83 -6.00
C CYS A 138 -12.69 -1.54 -4.87
N VAL A 139 -13.31 -2.59 -4.29
CA VAL A 139 -14.42 -2.46 -3.32
C VAL A 139 -14.03 -1.80 -2.01
N MET A 140 -12.75 -1.81 -1.65
CA MET A 140 -12.24 -1.13 -0.44
C MET A 140 -11.81 0.31 -0.71
N CYS A 141 -11.64 0.69 -1.98
CA CYS A 141 -11.19 2.02 -2.36
C CYS A 141 -12.32 3.05 -2.27
N ARG A 142 -11.91 4.32 -2.30
CA ARG A 142 -12.78 5.49 -2.31
C ARG A 142 -12.35 6.45 -3.43
N PRO A 143 -13.12 7.52 -3.74
CA PRO A 143 -12.82 8.39 -4.88
C PRO A 143 -11.46 9.09 -4.81
N THR A 144 -10.85 9.21 -3.62
CA THR A 144 -9.49 9.73 -3.42
C THR A 144 -8.38 8.76 -3.85
N ASP A 145 -8.69 7.47 -3.95
CA ASP A 145 -7.72 6.42 -4.29
C ASP A 145 -7.93 5.94 -5.73
N SER A 146 -9.17 5.99 -6.23
CA SER A 146 -9.49 5.67 -7.62
C SER A 146 -10.55 6.60 -8.20
N SER A 147 -10.19 7.28 -9.28
CA SER A 147 -11.09 8.14 -10.04
C SER A 147 -12.29 7.40 -10.64
N LYS A 148 -12.26 6.06 -10.73
CA LYS A 148 -13.42 5.24 -11.13
C LYS A 148 -14.57 5.30 -10.13
N TRP A 149 -14.30 5.65 -8.87
CA TRP A 149 -15.36 5.81 -7.89
C TRP A 149 -16.10 7.13 -7.99
N VAL A 150 -15.52 8.17 -8.58
CA VAL A 150 -16.05 9.55 -8.54
C VAL A 150 -17.49 9.64 -9.06
N ARG A 151 -17.80 8.98 -10.18
CA ARG A 151 -19.13 9.04 -10.82
C ARG A 151 -20.18 8.15 -10.16
N ASP A 152 -19.73 7.17 -9.37
CA ASP A 152 -20.56 6.09 -8.85
C ASP A 152 -20.75 6.20 -7.32
N ALA A 153 -19.93 7.00 -6.64
CA ALA A 153 -20.02 7.19 -5.20
C ALA A 153 -21.40 7.68 -4.74
N GLU A 154 -22.03 8.59 -5.50
CA GLU A 154 -23.39 9.06 -5.22
C GLU A 154 -24.43 7.95 -5.35
N LYS A 155 -24.25 7.02 -6.31
CA LYS A 155 -25.15 5.88 -6.47
C LYS A 155 -25.09 4.95 -5.26
N ILE A 156 -23.88 4.67 -4.76
CA ILE A 156 -23.74 3.87 -3.53
C ILE A 156 -24.39 4.59 -2.36
N ARG A 157 -24.12 5.89 -2.17
CA ARG A 157 -24.77 6.70 -1.13
C ARG A 157 -26.30 6.59 -1.19
N ASP A 158 -26.88 6.75 -2.38
CA ASP A 158 -28.34 6.84 -2.56
C ASP A 158 -29.04 5.46 -2.48
N LEU A 159 -28.37 4.38 -2.89
CA LEU A 159 -28.84 3.00 -2.68
C LEU A 159 -28.90 2.59 -1.19
N ASN A 160 -28.29 3.39 -0.32
CA ASN A 160 -28.16 3.13 1.11
C ASN A 160 -28.93 4.14 1.98
N ASN A 161 -29.97 4.80 1.47
CA ASN A 161 -30.79 5.76 2.24
C ASN A 161 -31.37 5.21 3.55
N ASP A 162 -31.60 3.90 3.61
CA ASP A 162 -32.09 3.15 4.77
C ASP A 162 -30.97 2.57 5.65
N ASN A 163 -29.70 2.74 5.28
CA ASN A 163 -28.54 2.28 6.04
C ASN A 163 -27.59 3.46 6.37
N PRO A 164 -27.72 4.07 7.56
CA PRO A 164 -26.92 5.24 7.94
C PRO A 164 -25.41 5.02 7.96
N GLU A 165 -24.95 3.80 8.25
CA GLU A 165 -23.52 3.48 8.33
C GLU A 165 -22.86 3.52 6.95
N VAL A 166 -23.44 2.81 5.97
CA VAL A 166 -22.92 2.84 4.60
C VAL A 166 -23.13 4.22 3.98
N ARG A 167 -24.32 4.83 4.14
CA ARG A 167 -24.59 6.15 3.59
C ARG A 167 -23.62 7.20 4.12
N GLY A 168 -23.42 7.28 5.44
CA GLY A 168 -22.55 8.26 6.07
C GLY A 168 -21.07 8.10 5.65
N ASP A 169 -20.59 6.86 5.54
CA ASP A 169 -19.25 6.58 5.01
C ASP A 169 -19.07 7.11 3.58
N TRP A 170 -20.04 6.86 2.70
CA TRP A 170 -19.98 7.32 1.32
C TRP A 170 -20.19 8.83 1.16
N GLU A 171 -21.00 9.47 2.00
CA GLU A 171 -21.08 10.93 2.10
C GLU A 171 -19.72 11.54 2.46
N TRP A 172 -19.05 11.00 3.48
CA TRP A 172 -17.72 11.45 3.89
C TRP A 172 -16.69 11.24 2.77
N LYS A 173 -16.69 10.08 2.12
CA LYS A 173 -15.78 9.78 0.99
C LYS A 173 -15.95 10.75 -0.17
N ILE A 174 -17.19 11.16 -0.48
CA ILE A 174 -17.47 12.17 -1.51
C ILE A 174 -16.92 13.54 -1.08
N GLN A 175 -17.19 13.96 0.16
CA GLN A 175 -16.73 15.24 0.67
C GLN A 175 -15.19 15.31 0.73
N ASP A 176 -14.55 14.25 1.22
CA ASP A 176 -13.09 14.13 1.23
C ASP A 176 -12.53 14.28 -0.19
N HIS A 177 -13.15 13.65 -1.18
CA HIS A 177 -12.71 13.79 -2.57
C HIS A 177 -12.78 15.24 -3.06
N CYS A 178 -13.89 15.93 -2.83
CA CYS A 178 -14.11 17.31 -3.27
C CYS A 178 -13.17 18.33 -2.60
N ASN A 179 -12.62 18.01 -1.43
CA ASN A 179 -11.73 18.89 -0.68
C ASN A 179 -10.24 18.79 -1.11
N ASN A 180 -9.91 17.87 -2.02
CA ASN A 180 -8.53 17.53 -2.37
C ASN A 180 -8.24 17.76 -3.86
N LYS A 181 -6.95 17.94 -4.21
CA LYS A 181 -6.46 18.15 -5.59
C LYS A 181 -5.46 17.07 -5.97
N TYR A 182 -5.64 16.43 -7.12
CA TYR A 182 -4.90 15.20 -7.49
C TYR A 182 -3.98 15.35 -8.71
N ASP A 183 -4.00 16.52 -9.36
CA ASP A 183 -3.36 16.70 -10.67
C ASP A 183 -1.87 17.10 -10.59
N TRP A 184 -1.32 17.28 -9.37
CA TRP A 184 0.08 17.68 -9.18
C TRP A 184 1.09 16.76 -9.88
N ALA A 185 0.81 15.45 -9.92
CA ALA A 185 1.69 14.47 -10.58
C ALA A 185 1.54 14.47 -12.12
N ALA A 186 0.50 15.11 -12.66
CA ALA A 186 0.29 15.28 -14.10
C ALA A 186 0.97 16.55 -14.64
N ASP A 187 1.51 17.42 -13.77
CA ASP A 187 2.26 18.59 -14.16
C ASP A 187 3.67 18.19 -14.64
N ASP A 188 4.02 18.54 -15.88
CA ASP A 188 5.35 18.29 -16.43
C ASP A 188 6.43 19.09 -15.69
N GLU A 189 6.10 20.29 -15.22
CA GLU A 189 7.05 21.14 -14.50
C GLU A 189 7.48 20.50 -13.18
N PHE A 190 6.58 19.80 -12.48
CA PHE A 190 6.93 19.05 -11.27
C PHE A 190 8.04 18.03 -11.56
N TRP A 191 7.91 17.23 -12.62
CA TRP A 191 8.93 16.24 -12.95
C TRP A 191 10.24 16.89 -13.40
N GLU A 192 10.18 17.95 -14.19
CA GLU A 192 11.36 18.62 -14.75
C GLU A 192 12.15 19.44 -13.74
N LYS A 193 11.45 20.17 -12.88
CA LYS A 193 12.05 21.11 -11.94
C LYS A 193 12.31 20.47 -10.58
N GLU A 194 11.46 19.54 -10.14
CA GLU A 194 11.57 18.96 -8.80
C GLU A 194 12.23 17.57 -8.81
N ILE A 195 11.93 16.72 -9.79
CA ILE A 195 12.41 15.32 -9.79
C ILE A 195 13.72 15.14 -10.54
N ASP A 196 13.84 15.66 -11.76
CA ASP A 196 15.03 15.48 -12.60
C ASP A 196 16.34 15.92 -11.91
N PRO A 197 16.39 17.05 -11.17
CA PRO A 197 17.60 17.46 -10.46
C PRO A 197 18.03 16.52 -9.33
N LEU A 198 17.10 15.72 -8.79
CA LEU A 198 17.36 14.79 -7.69
C LEU A 198 17.98 13.46 -8.16
N LEU A 199 17.86 13.13 -9.45
CA LEU A 199 18.28 11.84 -10.02
C LEU A 199 19.73 11.41 -9.70
N PRO A 200 20.74 12.32 -9.67
CA PRO A 200 22.11 11.92 -9.33
C PRO A 200 22.23 11.27 -7.94
N ASN A 201 21.47 11.77 -6.97
CA ASN A 201 21.52 11.32 -5.57
C ASN A 201 20.44 10.29 -5.23
N MET A 202 19.40 10.18 -6.05
CA MET A 202 18.28 9.29 -5.82
C MET A 202 18.69 7.81 -5.79
N ARG A 203 18.10 7.05 -4.87
CA ARG A 203 18.35 5.61 -4.71
C ARG A 203 17.10 4.76 -4.78
N HIS A 204 15.93 5.33 -4.48
CA HIS A 204 14.70 4.55 -4.47
C HIS A 204 13.48 5.43 -4.72
N PHE A 205 12.67 5.02 -5.71
CA PHE A 205 11.32 5.52 -5.87
C PHE A 205 10.32 4.42 -5.53
N ILE A 206 9.31 4.79 -4.75
CA ILE A 206 8.11 4.00 -4.51
C ILE A 206 6.96 4.73 -5.20
N PHE A 207 6.25 4.03 -6.08
CA PHE A 207 5.12 4.58 -6.83
C PHE A 207 3.84 3.87 -6.46
N ALA A 208 2.81 4.66 -6.16
CA ALA A 208 1.47 4.19 -5.84
C ALA A 208 0.46 5.32 -6.07
N GLY A 209 -0.72 5.24 -5.45
CA GLY A 209 -1.81 6.21 -5.61
C GLY A 209 -3.00 5.54 -6.29
N GLY A 210 -3.45 6.10 -7.42
CA GLY A 210 -4.30 5.40 -8.37
C GLY A 210 -3.57 4.23 -9.04
N GLU A 211 -3.45 4.25 -10.37
CA GLU A 211 -2.60 3.30 -11.10
C GLU A 211 -1.40 4.03 -11.70
N PRO A 212 -0.19 3.92 -11.10
CA PRO A 212 1.01 4.62 -11.57
C PRO A 212 1.31 4.37 -13.05
N LEU A 213 1.07 3.15 -13.53
CA LEU A 213 1.35 2.77 -14.93
C LEU A 213 0.31 3.31 -15.93
N TYR A 214 -0.74 3.97 -15.45
CA TYR A 214 -1.72 4.68 -16.27
C TYR A 214 -1.28 6.11 -16.62
N LEU A 215 -0.33 6.68 -15.87
CA LEU A 215 0.06 8.08 -15.99
C LEU A 215 1.02 8.29 -17.16
N LYS A 216 0.68 9.22 -18.05
CA LYS A 216 1.50 9.54 -19.25
C LYS A 216 2.93 9.95 -18.88
N ASN A 217 3.07 10.78 -17.85
CA ASN A 217 4.36 11.34 -17.44
C ASN A 217 5.28 10.30 -16.81
N HIS A 218 4.72 9.17 -16.36
CA HIS A 218 5.50 8.10 -15.76
C HIS A 218 6.51 7.49 -16.75
N LYS A 219 6.09 7.26 -18.00
CA LYS A 219 6.99 6.77 -19.05
C LYS A 219 8.11 7.78 -19.37
N ARG A 220 7.78 9.07 -19.43
CA ARG A 220 8.74 10.16 -19.64
C ARG A 220 9.82 10.14 -18.55
N PHE A 221 9.41 10.05 -17.30
CA PHE A 221 10.31 9.94 -16.14
C PHE A 221 11.25 8.72 -16.27
N LEU A 222 10.73 7.53 -16.56
CA LEU A 222 11.56 6.34 -16.70
C LEU A 222 12.61 6.49 -17.81
N LYS A 223 12.19 7.03 -18.96
CA LYS A 223 13.10 7.31 -20.08
C LYS A 223 14.19 8.31 -19.68
N LYS A 224 13.84 9.37 -18.96
CA LYS A 224 14.79 10.37 -18.46
C LYS A 224 15.83 9.78 -17.50
N CYS A 225 15.43 8.89 -16.60
CA CYS A 225 16.36 8.16 -15.72
C CYS A 225 17.38 7.33 -16.50
N VAL A 226 16.96 6.68 -17.59
CA VAL A 226 17.84 5.88 -18.46
C VAL A 226 18.77 6.79 -19.27
N GLU A 227 18.23 7.81 -19.93
CA GLU A 227 19.00 8.73 -20.79
C GLU A 227 20.01 9.57 -20.02
N SER A 228 19.72 9.92 -18.77
CA SER A 228 20.67 10.62 -17.89
C SER A 228 21.75 9.70 -17.29
N GLY A 229 21.66 8.38 -17.49
CA GLY A 229 22.61 7.41 -16.95
C GLY A 229 22.44 7.11 -15.46
N HIS A 230 21.33 7.53 -14.84
CA HIS A 230 21.10 7.35 -13.40
C HIS A 230 20.31 6.09 -13.04
N ALA A 231 19.59 5.47 -13.99
CA ALA A 231 18.74 4.30 -13.73
C ALA A 231 19.46 3.16 -12.98
N GLY A 232 20.72 2.88 -13.32
CA GLY A 232 21.51 1.81 -12.70
C GLY A 232 21.80 1.99 -11.20
N ASN A 233 21.56 3.19 -10.64
CA ASN A 233 21.68 3.48 -9.21
C ASN A 233 20.34 3.47 -8.46
N ILE A 234 19.23 3.40 -9.20
CA ILE A 234 17.88 3.62 -8.69
C ILE A 234 17.15 2.28 -8.61
N GLU A 235 16.57 2.01 -7.45
CA GLU A 235 15.58 0.96 -7.26
C GLU A 235 14.17 1.52 -7.44
N LEU A 236 13.26 0.72 -7.99
CA LEU A 236 11.86 1.08 -8.17
C LEU A 236 10.98 0.08 -7.43
N ARG A 237 9.99 0.58 -6.70
CA ARG A 237 8.90 -0.22 -6.15
C ARG A 237 7.57 0.32 -6.66
N TYR A 238 6.72 -0.57 -7.15
CA TYR A 238 5.38 -0.22 -7.60
C TYR A 238 4.33 -0.88 -6.73
N HIS A 239 3.34 -0.13 -6.27
CA HIS A 239 2.04 -0.68 -5.92
C HIS A 239 1.10 -0.47 -7.11
N THR A 240 0.76 -1.57 -7.76
CA THR A 240 -0.05 -1.57 -8.99
C THR A 240 -1.17 -2.59 -8.88
N ASN A 241 -2.29 -2.31 -9.55
CA ASN A 241 -3.38 -3.27 -9.72
C ASN A 241 -3.03 -4.37 -10.76
N GLY A 242 -1.91 -4.24 -11.48
CA GLY A 242 -1.40 -5.26 -12.38
C GLY A 242 -2.20 -5.45 -13.67
N THR A 243 -3.12 -4.55 -14.01
CA THR A 243 -3.91 -4.65 -15.26
C THR A 243 -3.24 -4.02 -16.47
N ILE A 244 -2.21 -3.20 -16.25
CA ILE A 244 -1.50 -2.48 -17.29
C ILE A 244 -0.01 -2.70 -17.10
N MET A 245 0.61 -3.38 -18.05
CA MET A 245 2.06 -3.59 -18.05
C MET A 245 2.56 -3.54 -19.49
N PRO A 246 2.84 -2.35 -20.03
CA PRO A 246 3.34 -2.19 -21.40
C PRO A 246 4.74 -2.81 -21.59
N ASP A 247 5.06 -3.33 -22.78
CA ASP A 247 6.37 -3.94 -23.09
C ASP A 247 7.53 -2.93 -23.05
N ASP A 248 7.27 -1.70 -23.50
CA ASP A 248 8.26 -0.61 -23.50
C ASP A 248 8.63 -0.15 -22.08
N ILE A 249 7.70 -0.23 -21.12
CA ILE A 249 7.99 0.02 -19.70
C ILE A 249 8.87 -1.09 -19.12
N LEU A 250 8.63 -2.36 -19.49
CA LEU A 250 9.51 -3.46 -19.08
C LEU A 250 10.94 -3.27 -19.61
N GLU A 251 11.09 -2.86 -20.86
CA GLU A 251 12.39 -2.59 -21.47
C GLU A 251 13.12 -1.49 -20.68
N LEU A 252 12.44 -0.40 -20.34
CA LEU A 252 13.01 0.66 -19.50
C LEU A 252 13.43 0.12 -18.12
N TRP A 253 12.57 -0.66 -17.46
CA TRP A 253 12.85 -1.27 -16.16
C TRP A 253 14.10 -2.16 -16.14
N SER A 254 14.47 -2.79 -17.26
CA SER A 254 15.70 -3.60 -17.34
C SER A 254 17.00 -2.81 -17.10
N ASN A 255 16.94 -1.48 -17.22
CA ASN A 255 18.08 -0.59 -16.99
C ASN A 255 18.21 -0.13 -15.52
N PHE A 256 17.20 -0.39 -14.68
CA PHE A 256 17.20 0.03 -13.29
C PHE A 256 17.94 -0.97 -12.41
N LYS A 257 18.48 -0.51 -11.28
CA LYS A 257 19.20 -1.37 -10.33
C LYS A 257 18.36 -2.57 -9.89
N PHE A 258 17.09 -2.32 -9.59
CA PHE A 258 16.13 -3.32 -9.15
C PHE A 258 14.71 -2.79 -9.31
N VAL A 259 13.76 -3.64 -9.67
CA VAL A 259 12.34 -3.31 -9.78
C VAL A 259 11.50 -4.34 -9.03
N GLU A 260 10.70 -3.87 -8.08
CA GLU A 260 9.78 -4.69 -7.30
C GLU A 260 8.33 -4.29 -7.59
N LEU A 261 7.54 -5.25 -8.08
CA LEU A 261 6.12 -5.07 -8.38
C LEU A 261 5.28 -5.67 -7.26
N MET A 262 4.65 -4.81 -6.47
CA MET A 262 3.63 -5.18 -5.50
C MET A 262 2.28 -5.25 -6.22
N LEU A 263 1.98 -6.43 -6.76
CA LEU A 263 0.81 -6.75 -7.57
C LEU A 263 -0.41 -6.99 -6.68
N SER A 264 -1.42 -6.15 -6.82
CA SER A 264 -2.57 -6.18 -5.92
C SER A 264 -3.66 -7.12 -6.45
N ILE A 265 -3.79 -8.29 -5.84
CA ILE A 265 -4.70 -9.38 -6.24
C ILE A 265 -5.33 -9.95 -4.97
N ASP A 266 -6.66 -9.95 -4.89
CA ASP A 266 -7.39 -10.24 -3.64
C ASP A 266 -8.23 -11.51 -3.69
N GLY A 267 -8.19 -12.26 -4.80
CA GLY A 267 -8.92 -13.51 -5.00
C GLY A 267 -8.54 -14.21 -6.29
N ILE A 268 -9.32 -15.23 -6.66
CA ILE A 268 -9.16 -16.03 -7.88
C ILE A 268 -10.37 -15.82 -8.79
N GLY A 269 -10.15 -15.66 -10.10
CA GLY A 269 -11.23 -15.65 -11.10
C GLY A 269 -12.19 -14.49 -10.91
N GLU A 270 -13.49 -14.80 -10.97
CA GLU A 270 -14.56 -13.80 -10.81
C GLU A 270 -14.55 -13.14 -9.43
N MET A 271 -14.06 -13.81 -8.36
CA MET A 271 -13.89 -13.15 -7.05
C MET A 271 -12.93 -11.96 -7.14
N ASN A 272 -11.81 -12.10 -7.85
CA ASN A 272 -10.87 -10.99 -8.02
C ASN A 272 -11.50 -9.86 -8.83
N LYS A 273 -12.25 -10.20 -9.89
CA LYS A 273 -13.00 -9.22 -10.67
C LYS A 273 -14.03 -8.47 -9.82
N TRP A 274 -14.74 -9.17 -8.94
CA TRP A 274 -15.70 -8.55 -8.02
C TRP A 274 -15.00 -7.59 -7.05
N LEU A 275 -13.92 -8.05 -6.40
CA LEU A 275 -13.14 -7.26 -5.44
C LEU A 275 -12.43 -6.08 -6.10
N ARG A 276 -11.94 -6.25 -7.34
CA ARG A 276 -11.13 -5.31 -8.10
C ARG A 276 -11.76 -5.04 -9.47
N TYR A 277 -13.00 -4.56 -9.48
CA TYR A 277 -13.76 -4.37 -10.72
C TYR A 277 -13.16 -3.28 -11.63
N PRO A 278 -13.10 -3.41 -12.96
CA PRO A 278 -13.56 -4.54 -13.77
C PRO A 278 -12.38 -5.42 -14.23
N THR A 279 -11.42 -5.75 -13.35
CA THR A 279 -10.29 -6.62 -13.73
C THR A 279 -10.81 -7.92 -14.34
N ASP A 280 -10.15 -8.41 -15.39
CA ASP A 280 -10.39 -9.74 -15.92
C ASP A 280 -9.24 -10.68 -15.53
N TRP A 281 -9.59 -11.93 -15.25
CA TRP A 281 -8.65 -12.90 -14.69
C TRP A 281 -7.53 -13.28 -15.66
N GLU A 282 -7.82 -13.29 -16.95
CA GLU A 282 -6.82 -13.55 -18.00
C GLU A 282 -5.73 -12.48 -18.01
N THR A 283 -6.08 -11.21 -17.86
CA THR A 283 -5.10 -10.12 -17.73
C THR A 283 -4.25 -10.29 -16.47
N VAL A 284 -4.84 -10.66 -15.33
CA VAL A 284 -4.07 -10.92 -14.09
C VAL A 284 -3.05 -12.04 -14.30
N HIS A 285 -3.47 -13.16 -14.90
CA HIS A 285 -2.58 -14.27 -15.23
C HIS A 285 -1.46 -13.87 -16.20
N LYS A 286 -1.79 -13.12 -17.26
CA LYS A 286 -0.80 -12.61 -18.21
C LYS A 286 0.23 -11.73 -17.53
N THR A 287 -0.20 -10.86 -16.61
CA THR A 287 0.72 -10.02 -15.84
C THR A 287 1.64 -10.86 -14.97
N LEU A 288 1.12 -11.81 -14.20
CA LEU A 288 1.96 -12.69 -13.38
C LEU A 288 3.00 -13.44 -14.24
N ASN A 289 2.58 -14.04 -15.35
CA ASN A 289 3.49 -14.72 -16.28
C ASN A 289 4.54 -13.79 -16.87
N LYS A 290 4.15 -12.56 -17.20
CA LYS A 290 5.05 -11.58 -17.78
C LYS A 290 6.08 -11.07 -16.76
N VAL A 291 5.73 -10.97 -15.47
CA VAL A 291 6.70 -10.70 -14.39
C VAL A 291 7.64 -11.89 -14.20
N GLU A 292 7.14 -13.12 -14.21
CA GLU A 292 7.97 -14.32 -14.09
C GLU A 292 9.02 -14.43 -15.23
N GLN A 293 8.65 -14.01 -16.44
CA GLN A 293 9.51 -14.01 -17.62
C GLN A 293 10.38 -12.76 -17.78
N ALA A 294 10.22 -11.76 -16.90
CA ALA A 294 10.96 -10.51 -16.97
C ALA A 294 12.46 -10.70 -16.65
N PRO A 295 13.35 -9.74 -16.98
CA PRO A 295 14.75 -9.77 -16.56
C PRO A 295 14.95 -10.00 -15.05
N GLU A 296 16.11 -10.53 -14.65
CA GLU A 296 16.39 -10.94 -13.26
C GLU A 296 16.30 -9.79 -12.23
N ASN A 297 16.48 -8.54 -12.65
CA ASN A 297 16.35 -7.39 -11.77
C ASN A 297 14.88 -7.01 -11.48
N ILE A 298 13.91 -7.69 -12.09
CA ILE A 298 12.47 -7.43 -11.92
C ILE A 298 11.82 -8.61 -11.18
N VAL A 299 11.18 -8.33 -10.06
CA VAL A 299 10.47 -9.34 -9.25
C VAL A 299 9.06 -8.91 -8.90
N GLY A 300 8.21 -9.89 -8.57
CA GLY A 300 6.83 -9.68 -8.17
C GLY A 300 6.56 -10.07 -6.72
N LYS A 301 5.57 -9.43 -6.12
CA LYS A 301 4.94 -9.83 -4.86
C LYS A 301 3.45 -9.67 -5.01
N VAL A 302 2.68 -10.69 -4.63
CA VAL A 302 1.23 -10.55 -4.57
C VAL A 302 0.86 -9.91 -3.24
N LEU A 303 0.15 -8.79 -3.28
CA LEU A 303 -0.48 -8.15 -2.13
C LEU A 303 -1.97 -8.50 -2.12
N CYS A 304 -2.42 -9.14 -1.05
CA CYS A 304 -3.83 -9.46 -0.82
C CYS A 304 -4.38 -8.59 0.31
N THR A 305 -5.39 -7.78 0.02
CA THR A 305 -6.16 -7.04 1.03
C THR A 305 -7.20 -7.96 1.64
N VAL A 306 -6.93 -8.41 2.86
CA VAL A 306 -7.78 -9.34 3.61
C VAL A 306 -8.93 -8.57 4.26
N SER A 307 -10.15 -8.96 3.89
CA SER A 307 -11.42 -8.40 4.37
C SER A 307 -12.37 -9.53 4.79
N ALA A 308 -13.56 -9.18 5.26
CA ALA A 308 -14.63 -10.15 5.51
C ALA A 308 -15.00 -10.97 4.25
N LEU A 309 -14.73 -10.45 3.05
CA LEU A 309 -15.17 -11.02 1.78
C LEU A 309 -14.24 -12.11 1.22
N ASN A 310 -12.97 -12.11 1.61
CA ASN A 310 -11.97 -13.04 1.06
C ASN A 310 -11.18 -13.83 2.10
N ILE A 311 -11.36 -13.57 3.41
CA ILE A 311 -10.62 -14.29 4.46
C ILE A 311 -10.87 -15.82 4.41
N TRP A 312 -12.06 -16.25 4.01
CA TRP A 312 -12.42 -17.66 3.80
C TRP A 312 -11.59 -18.34 2.70
N TYR A 313 -11.14 -17.57 1.71
CA TYR A 313 -10.47 -18.04 0.50
C TYR A 313 -8.94 -17.92 0.56
N LEU A 314 -8.37 -17.45 1.68
CA LEU A 314 -6.90 -17.35 1.82
C LEU A 314 -6.18 -18.68 1.62
N PRO A 315 -6.64 -19.82 2.17
CA PRO A 315 -6.05 -21.13 1.87
C PRO A 315 -6.04 -21.42 0.38
N ASP A 316 -7.18 -21.28 -0.29
CA ASP A 316 -7.35 -21.58 -1.72
C ASP A 316 -6.44 -20.69 -2.58
N PHE A 317 -6.33 -19.40 -2.22
CA PHE A 317 -5.47 -18.46 -2.93
C PHE A 317 -3.99 -18.77 -2.75
N ALA A 318 -3.56 -19.20 -1.56
CA ALA A 318 -2.20 -19.64 -1.32
C ALA A 318 -1.87 -20.92 -2.12
N GLU A 319 -2.78 -21.91 -2.16
CA GLU A 319 -2.61 -23.12 -2.95
C GLU A 319 -2.51 -22.84 -4.45
N PHE A 320 -3.35 -21.92 -4.94
CA PHE A 320 -3.24 -21.43 -6.31
C PHE A 320 -1.85 -20.89 -6.59
N LEU A 321 -1.32 -19.97 -5.78
CA LEU A 321 0.03 -19.41 -6.01
C LEU A 321 1.13 -20.47 -5.93
N PHE A 322 1.04 -21.42 -4.98
CA PHE A 322 1.99 -22.53 -4.89
C PHE A 322 1.98 -23.40 -6.16
N SER A 323 0.80 -23.65 -6.73
CA SER A 323 0.66 -24.46 -7.96
C SER A 323 1.32 -23.83 -9.18
N GLN A 324 1.50 -22.51 -9.20
CA GLN A 324 2.12 -21.81 -10.34
C GLN A 324 3.64 -22.01 -10.41
N ASN A 325 4.29 -22.42 -9.32
CA ASN A 325 5.74 -22.69 -9.26
C ASN A 325 6.65 -21.52 -9.67
N TYR A 326 6.17 -20.27 -9.54
CA TYR A 326 6.92 -19.05 -9.86
C TYR A 326 8.27 -19.00 -9.14
N LYS A 327 9.28 -18.43 -9.80
CA LYS A 327 10.63 -18.22 -9.27
C LYS A 327 10.87 -16.77 -8.85
N LYS A 328 10.15 -15.82 -9.44
CA LYS A 328 10.31 -14.38 -9.18
C LYS A 328 9.16 -13.75 -8.40
N ILE A 329 8.10 -14.50 -8.12
CA ILE A 329 6.91 -13.97 -7.45
C ILE A 329 6.81 -14.49 -6.02
N GLY A 330 7.04 -13.61 -5.05
CA GLY A 330 6.86 -13.88 -3.61
C GLY A 330 7.79 -14.95 -3.02
N VAL A 331 8.75 -15.48 -3.79
CA VAL A 331 9.58 -16.63 -3.37
C VAL A 331 10.48 -16.30 -2.18
N HIS A 332 11.19 -15.18 -2.24
CA HIS A 332 12.17 -14.82 -1.20
C HIS A 332 11.53 -14.34 0.10
N ASP A 333 10.44 -13.58 0.02
CA ASP A 333 9.86 -12.90 1.19
C ASP A 333 8.60 -13.57 1.73
N HIS A 334 7.86 -14.29 0.89
CA HIS A 334 6.56 -14.87 1.22
C HIS A 334 6.48 -16.38 0.93
N GLN A 335 7.61 -17.05 0.64
CA GLN A 335 7.69 -18.48 0.32
C GLN A 335 6.75 -18.90 -0.83
N GLY A 336 6.58 -18.02 -1.82
CA GLY A 336 5.69 -18.19 -2.98
C GLY A 336 4.22 -17.89 -2.70
N MET A 337 3.90 -17.37 -1.52
CA MET A 337 2.55 -16.92 -1.14
C MET A 337 2.37 -15.41 -1.40
N PHE A 338 1.16 -14.92 -1.20
CA PHE A 338 0.86 -13.50 -1.08
C PHE A 338 1.29 -12.91 0.28
N HIS A 339 1.42 -11.60 0.34
CA HIS A 339 1.47 -10.81 1.56
C HIS A 339 0.04 -10.43 1.99
N PRO A 340 -0.42 -10.85 3.18
CA PRO A 340 -1.74 -10.47 3.69
C PRO A 340 -1.71 -9.09 4.36
N GLY A 341 -2.37 -8.11 3.75
CA GLY A 341 -2.64 -6.80 4.34
C GLY A 341 -4.05 -6.74 4.91
N VAL A 342 -4.21 -6.29 6.16
CA VAL A 342 -5.53 -6.25 6.82
C VAL A 342 -6.32 -5.00 6.40
N LEU A 343 -7.58 -5.17 6.01
CA LEU A 343 -8.52 -4.07 5.82
C LEU A 343 -9.06 -3.61 7.18
N HIS A 344 -8.69 -2.39 7.58
CA HIS A 344 -9.19 -1.77 8.80
C HIS A 344 -10.43 -0.90 8.58
N TYR A 345 -10.51 -0.21 7.44
CA TYR A 345 -11.60 0.68 7.07
C TYR A 345 -12.04 0.43 5.61
N PRO A 346 -13.35 0.59 5.29
CA PRO A 346 -14.43 0.87 6.24
C PRO A 346 -14.70 -0.31 7.19
N GLN A 347 -15.14 -0.02 8.42
CA GLN A 347 -15.22 -1.03 9.48
C GLN A 347 -16.18 -2.18 9.15
N TYR A 348 -17.27 -1.89 8.43
CA TYR A 348 -18.21 -2.92 7.98
C TYR A 348 -17.57 -3.92 6.99
N MET A 349 -16.45 -3.62 6.33
CA MET A 349 -15.74 -4.59 5.48
C MET A 349 -14.62 -5.35 6.20
N CYS A 350 -14.25 -4.93 7.41
CA CYS A 350 -13.21 -5.57 8.21
C CYS A 350 -13.64 -6.98 8.62
N ALA A 351 -12.73 -7.96 8.61
CA ALA A 351 -13.05 -9.35 9.00
C ALA A 351 -13.66 -9.48 10.42
N LYS A 352 -13.43 -8.49 11.30
CA LYS A 352 -14.04 -8.43 12.64
C LYS A 352 -15.58 -8.36 12.63
N VAL A 353 -16.20 -8.02 11.50
CA VAL A 353 -17.65 -7.94 11.32
C VAL A 353 -18.34 -9.30 11.20
N LEU A 354 -17.60 -10.35 10.88
CA LEU A 354 -18.19 -11.66 10.59
C LEU A 354 -18.93 -12.24 11.82
N PRO A 355 -20.07 -12.94 11.62
CA PRO A 355 -20.75 -13.65 12.70
C PRO A 355 -19.82 -14.63 13.44
N PRO A 356 -19.93 -14.77 14.77
CA PRO A 356 -19.01 -15.60 15.56
C PRO A 356 -18.86 -17.04 15.04
N ALA A 357 -19.96 -17.70 14.70
CA ALA A 357 -19.92 -19.06 14.16
C ALA A 357 -19.26 -19.14 12.77
N MET A 358 -19.35 -18.10 11.93
CA MET A 358 -18.57 -18.03 10.69
C MET A 358 -17.07 -17.88 10.98
N LYS A 359 -16.70 -17.07 11.98
CA LYS A 359 -15.31 -16.90 12.41
C LYS A 359 -14.70 -18.22 12.91
N GLU A 360 -15.48 -19.06 13.59
CA GLU A 360 -15.08 -20.41 14.00
C GLU A 360 -14.77 -21.28 12.77
N ASN A 361 -15.69 -21.36 11.80
CA ASN A 361 -15.48 -22.10 10.56
C ASN A 361 -14.25 -21.63 9.77
N ILE A 362 -14.05 -20.31 9.67
CA ILE A 362 -12.87 -19.71 9.01
C ILE A 362 -11.59 -20.07 9.76
N THR A 363 -11.62 -20.02 11.10
CA THR A 363 -10.47 -20.34 11.94
C THR A 363 -10.08 -21.81 11.76
N GLU A 364 -11.06 -22.72 11.76
CA GLU A 364 -10.82 -24.14 11.51
C GLU A 364 -10.24 -24.39 10.11
N LYS A 365 -10.81 -23.77 9.06
CA LYS A 365 -10.29 -23.90 7.69
C LYS A 365 -8.83 -23.44 7.58
N ILE A 366 -8.48 -22.31 8.19
CA ILE A 366 -7.10 -21.79 8.19
C ILE A 366 -6.17 -22.65 9.05
N ASP A 367 -6.61 -23.11 10.23
CA ASP A 367 -5.80 -23.99 11.09
C ASP A 367 -5.52 -25.34 10.38
N ASN A 368 -6.51 -25.90 9.67
CA ASN A 368 -6.32 -27.11 8.84
C ASN A 368 -5.33 -26.86 7.69
N PHE A 369 -5.39 -25.71 7.04
CA PHE A 369 -4.42 -25.33 6.00
C PHE A 369 -3.00 -25.16 6.57
N MET A 370 -2.87 -24.56 7.75
CA MET A 370 -1.58 -24.45 8.44
C MET A 370 -0.99 -25.81 8.81
N GLN A 371 -1.82 -26.77 9.24
CA GLN A 371 -1.40 -28.16 9.51
C GLN A 371 -0.98 -28.90 8.24
N LYS A 372 -1.55 -28.57 7.08
CA LYS A 372 -1.18 -29.14 5.78
C LYS A 372 0.21 -28.71 5.31
N TYR A 373 0.68 -27.51 5.71
CA TYR A 373 1.98 -26.96 5.32
C TYR A 373 2.82 -26.51 6.55
N PRO A 374 3.18 -27.43 7.46
CA PRO A 374 3.87 -27.09 8.70
C PRO A 374 5.27 -26.49 8.47
N GLU A 375 5.90 -26.79 7.33
CA GLU A 375 7.22 -26.29 6.95
C GLU A 375 7.23 -24.86 6.38
N LYS A 376 6.06 -24.32 6.00
CA LYS A 376 5.93 -22.98 5.45
C LYS A 376 5.64 -21.96 6.55
N ASN A 377 6.68 -21.38 7.14
CA ASN A 377 6.57 -20.32 8.15
C ASN A 377 5.59 -19.19 7.77
N LYS A 378 5.54 -18.81 6.49
CA LYS A 378 4.62 -17.77 6.00
C LYS A 378 3.15 -18.21 5.97
N VAL A 379 2.89 -19.50 5.79
CA VAL A 379 1.55 -20.06 6.01
C VAL A 379 1.19 -20.01 7.50
N GLN A 380 2.15 -20.30 8.38
CA GLN A 380 1.90 -20.25 9.84
C GLN A 380 1.54 -18.84 10.33
N GLU A 381 2.05 -17.80 9.66
CA GLU A 381 1.70 -16.40 9.95
C GLU A 381 0.22 -16.06 9.65
N LEU A 382 -0.54 -16.91 8.93
CA LEU A 382 -1.99 -16.72 8.76
C LEU A 382 -2.76 -16.80 10.09
N LYS A 383 -2.16 -17.38 11.14
CA LYS A 383 -2.71 -17.29 12.50
C LYS A 383 -2.92 -15.84 12.95
N ASN A 384 -2.09 -14.91 12.48
CA ASN A 384 -2.26 -13.49 12.80
C ASN A 384 -3.57 -12.93 12.20
N MET A 385 -4.01 -13.44 11.04
CA MET A 385 -5.27 -13.02 10.41
C MET A 385 -6.48 -13.50 11.22
N THR A 386 -6.48 -14.75 11.67
CA THR A 386 -7.56 -15.29 12.52
C THR A 386 -7.54 -14.66 13.91
N ASN A 387 -6.36 -14.42 14.51
CA ASN A 387 -6.24 -13.67 15.76
C ASN A 387 -6.81 -12.26 15.63
N PHE A 388 -6.49 -11.54 14.54
CA PHE A 388 -7.05 -10.21 14.29
C PHE A 388 -8.58 -10.24 14.09
N MET A 389 -9.08 -11.17 13.28
CA MET A 389 -10.51 -11.35 13.04
C MET A 389 -11.29 -11.59 14.34
N ASN A 390 -10.70 -12.35 15.27
CA ASN A 390 -11.29 -12.72 16.55
C ASN A 390 -10.99 -11.72 17.69
N SER A 391 -10.13 -10.71 17.48
CA SER A 391 -9.67 -9.84 18.56
C SER A 391 -10.79 -8.96 19.13
N GLU A 392 -11.78 -8.63 18.30
CA GLU A 392 -12.94 -7.81 18.65
C GLU A 392 -14.18 -8.33 17.89
N ASN A 393 -15.35 -8.06 18.46
CA ASN A 393 -16.63 -8.38 17.84
C ASN A 393 -17.29 -7.12 17.28
N TRP A 394 -17.31 -6.98 15.95
CA TRP A 394 -17.98 -5.89 15.24
C TRP A 394 -19.21 -6.38 14.47
N ASN A 395 -19.83 -7.48 14.89
CA ASN A 395 -20.99 -8.08 14.22
C ASN A 395 -22.22 -7.15 14.16
N ASP A 396 -22.25 -6.08 14.97
CA ASP A 396 -23.23 -5.00 14.84
C ASP A 396 -23.21 -4.33 13.45
N LYS A 397 -22.08 -4.39 12.73
CA LYS A 397 -21.88 -3.81 11.39
C LYS A 397 -22.17 -4.80 10.25
N TRP A 398 -22.55 -6.03 10.58
CA TRP A 398 -22.91 -7.05 9.61
C TRP A 398 -24.04 -6.62 8.65
N PRO A 399 -25.12 -5.97 9.10
CA PRO A 399 -26.15 -5.46 8.19
C PRO A 399 -25.61 -4.41 7.20
N ALA A 400 -24.66 -3.56 7.63
CA ALA A 400 -24.01 -2.59 6.76
C ALA A 400 -23.17 -3.26 5.68
N LEU A 401 -22.43 -4.32 6.01
CA LEU A 401 -21.69 -5.11 5.01
C LEU A 401 -22.61 -5.69 3.95
N ASN A 402 -23.69 -6.36 4.36
CA ASN A 402 -24.65 -6.97 3.43
C ASN A 402 -25.29 -5.94 2.51
N LYS A 403 -25.68 -4.79 3.07
CA LYS A 403 -26.24 -3.68 2.29
C LYS A 403 -25.23 -3.12 1.29
N TYR A 404 -23.97 -2.99 1.70
CA TYR A 404 -22.88 -2.56 0.81
C TYR A 404 -22.67 -3.55 -0.34
N ILE A 405 -22.54 -4.84 -0.07
CA ILE A 405 -22.41 -5.91 -1.09
C ILE A 405 -23.56 -5.82 -2.10
N LYS A 406 -24.81 -5.76 -1.63
CA LYS A 406 -25.98 -5.63 -2.50
C LYS A 406 -25.94 -4.38 -3.38
N SER A 407 -25.46 -3.26 -2.83
CA SER A 407 -25.33 -2.01 -3.57
C SER A 407 -24.25 -2.10 -4.66
N ILE A 408 -23.15 -2.81 -4.38
CA ILE A 408 -22.09 -3.10 -5.36
C ILE A 408 -22.63 -3.94 -6.51
N ASP A 409 -23.35 -5.02 -6.20
CA ASP A 409 -23.94 -5.92 -7.20
C ASP A 409 -24.94 -5.20 -8.10
N ILE A 410 -25.85 -4.41 -7.51
CA ILE A 410 -26.80 -3.59 -8.27
C ILE A 410 -26.07 -2.61 -9.21
N MET A 411 -25.03 -1.95 -8.71
CA MET A 411 -24.32 -0.92 -9.45
C MET A 411 -23.49 -1.49 -10.60
N ARG A 412 -22.85 -2.65 -10.39
CA ARG A 412 -21.90 -3.26 -11.36
C ARG A 412 -22.51 -4.34 -12.23
N GLY A 413 -23.69 -4.86 -11.87
CA GLY A 413 -24.26 -6.05 -12.48
C GLY A 413 -23.45 -7.32 -12.15
N THR A 414 -22.83 -7.36 -10.97
CA THR A 414 -22.13 -8.55 -10.43
C THR A 414 -23.07 -9.33 -9.50
N ASP A 415 -22.66 -10.53 -9.08
CA ASP A 415 -23.45 -11.35 -8.18
C ASP A 415 -22.55 -12.03 -7.13
N PHE A 416 -22.55 -11.48 -5.91
CA PHE A 416 -21.79 -12.04 -4.79
C PHE A 416 -22.18 -13.49 -4.47
N THR A 417 -23.45 -13.86 -4.65
CA THR A 417 -23.95 -15.21 -4.33
C THR A 417 -23.38 -16.25 -5.29
N GLN A 418 -23.11 -15.85 -6.53
CA GLN A 418 -22.47 -16.68 -7.54
C GLN A 418 -20.94 -16.64 -7.43
N ASP A 419 -20.37 -15.45 -7.39
CA ASP A 419 -18.91 -15.25 -7.46
C ASP A 419 -18.21 -15.77 -6.19
N PHE A 420 -18.91 -15.78 -5.04
CA PHE A 420 -18.42 -16.27 -3.75
C PHE A 420 -19.24 -17.46 -3.23
N ALA A 421 -19.71 -18.33 -4.12
CA ALA A 421 -20.68 -19.40 -3.80
C ALA A 421 -20.32 -20.28 -2.59
N GLU A 422 -19.04 -20.60 -2.36
CA GLU A 422 -18.64 -21.40 -1.19
C GLU A 422 -18.77 -20.64 0.12
N LEU A 423 -18.29 -19.40 0.17
CA LEU A 423 -18.49 -18.51 1.31
C LEU A 423 -19.99 -18.25 1.51
N TYR A 424 -20.75 -18.10 0.42
CA TYR A 424 -22.18 -17.82 0.49
C TYR A 424 -22.97 -18.91 1.22
N LYS A 425 -22.59 -20.19 1.12
CA LYS A 425 -23.24 -21.31 1.83
C LYS A 425 -23.26 -21.14 3.35
N ILE A 426 -22.22 -20.52 3.91
CA ILE A 426 -22.15 -20.20 5.34
C ILE A 426 -22.63 -18.77 5.63
N TRP A 427 -22.54 -17.87 4.66
CA TRP A 427 -23.02 -16.49 4.74
C TRP A 427 -24.55 -16.39 4.86
N SER A 428 -25.27 -17.13 4.02
CA SER A 428 -26.73 -17.06 3.88
C SER A 428 -27.49 -17.50 5.14
N GLN A 429 -26.81 -18.17 6.06
CA GLN A 429 -27.38 -18.58 7.36
C GLN A 429 -27.58 -17.40 8.32
N TYR A 430 -26.95 -16.25 8.02
CA TYR A 430 -26.94 -15.05 8.85
C TYR A 430 -27.47 -13.81 8.10
N GLU A 431 -28.05 -14.00 6.92
CA GLU A 431 -28.75 -12.91 6.23
C GLU A 431 -29.98 -12.50 7.05
N VAL A 432 -30.12 -11.19 7.24
CA VAL A 432 -31.21 -10.55 8.01
C VAL A 432 -32.26 -10.00 7.06
#